data_AF-A0A7S3XBJ6-F1
#
_entry.id   AF-A0A7S3XBJ6-F1
#
_cell.length_a   1.000
_cell.length_b   1.000
_cell.length_c   1.000
_cell.angle_alpha   90.00
_cell.angle_beta   90.00
_cell.angle_gamma   90.00
#
_symmetry.space_group_name_H-M   'P 1'
#
loop_
_entity.id
_entity.type
_entity.pdbx_description
1 polymer ?
#
loop_
_entity_poly.entity_id
_entity_poly.type
_entity_poly.pdbx_seq_one_letter_code
_entity_poly.pdbx_strand_id
1 'polypeptide(L)'
;LQSTEVLQYLLGASLVYAGYRTCIEDEGAEEEQTVESANDSWVVRVLSEMLGDRLAKASGVSDCAFFVTEGGKICITMVGLACACLIAVNVVLDIDVTLTKIDHLPGQEYVCASSSALAVMATPDLYFIARKLFAKFVGLKHGIAVVL
;
A
#
# COMPACT_ATOMS: atom_id res chain seq x y z
N LEU A 1 -15.66 22.38 -8.92
CA LEU A 1 -16.05 22.15 -7.52
C LEU A 1 -16.85 20.86 -7.32
N GLN A 2 -17.83 20.48 -8.16
CA GLN A 2 -18.58 19.22 -7.97
C GLN A 2 -17.77 17.91 -8.18
N SER A 3 -16.69 17.95 -8.96
CA SER A 3 -15.94 16.73 -9.30
C SER A 3 -15.02 16.21 -8.18
N THR A 4 -14.63 17.05 -7.22
CA THR A 4 -13.76 16.67 -6.11
C THR A 4 -14.54 16.00 -4.98
N GLU A 5 -15.78 16.41 -4.74
CA GLU A 5 -16.64 15.76 -3.74
C GLU A 5 -16.98 14.32 -4.12
N VAL A 6 -17.29 14.07 -5.40
CA VAL A 6 -17.57 12.72 -5.89
C VAL A 6 -16.35 11.81 -5.72
N LEU A 7 -15.14 12.34 -5.94
CA LEU A 7 -13.89 11.60 -5.73
C LEU A 7 -13.71 11.24 -4.25
N GLN A 8 -13.96 12.16 -3.33
CA GLN A 8 -13.87 11.93 -1.89
C GLN A 8 -14.88 10.87 -1.41
N TYR A 9 -16.11 10.89 -1.92
CA TYR A 9 -17.11 9.87 -1.59
C TYR A 9 -16.76 8.49 -2.17
N LEU A 10 -16.26 8.44 -3.41
CA LEU A 10 -15.79 7.18 -4.00
C LEU A 10 -14.61 6.60 -3.23
N LEU A 11 -13.68 7.46 -2.82
CA LEU A 11 -12.49 7.07 -2.07
C LEU A 11 -12.87 6.60 -0.65
N GLY A 12 -13.76 7.31 0.05
CA GLY A 12 -14.33 6.88 1.32
C GLY A 12 -15.08 5.54 1.21
N ALA A 13 -15.92 5.37 0.19
CA ALA A 13 -16.62 4.10 -0.05
C ALA A 13 -15.64 2.94 -0.34
N SER A 14 -14.54 3.21 -1.05
CA SER A 14 -13.51 2.21 -1.33
C SER A 14 -12.75 1.79 -0.07
N LEU A 15 -12.51 2.73 0.87
CA LEU A 15 -11.88 2.46 2.16
C LEU A 15 -12.77 1.61 3.06
N VAL A 16 -14.06 1.95 3.16
CA VAL A 16 -15.05 1.15 3.91
C VAL A 16 -15.18 -0.26 3.32
N TYR A 17 -15.21 -0.38 2.00
CA TYR A 17 -15.23 -1.69 1.33
C TYR A 17 -13.95 -2.49 1.63
N ALA A 18 -12.78 -1.86 1.61
CA ALA A 18 -11.52 -2.51 1.96
C ALA A 18 -11.48 -2.96 3.43
N GLY A 19 -11.97 -2.13 4.37
CA GLY A 19 -12.10 -2.51 5.79
C GLY A 19 -13.06 -3.68 5.99
N TYR A 20 -14.21 -3.65 5.31
CA TYR A 20 -15.21 -4.72 5.36
C TYR A 20 -14.66 -6.06 4.82
N ARG A 21 -14.00 -6.04 3.66
CA ARG A 21 -13.29 -7.21 3.10
C ARG A 21 -12.25 -7.77 4.07
N THR A 22 -11.47 -6.88 4.67
CA THR A 22 -10.44 -7.25 5.65
C THR A 22 -11.04 -8.00 6.85
N CYS A 23 -12.24 -7.62 7.31
CA CYS A 23 -12.93 -8.33 8.39
C CYS A 23 -13.54 -9.67 7.97
N ILE A 24 -13.98 -9.83 6.72
CA ILE A 24 -14.74 -11.01 6.27
C ILE A 24 -13.87 -12.14 5.75
N GLU A 25 -12.69 -11.84 5.20
CA GLU A 25 -11.76 -12.88 4.71
C GLU A 25 -11.10 -13.72 5.82
N ASP A 26 -11.69 -13.77 7.03
CA ASP A 26 -11.17 -14.48 8.20
C ASP A 26 -11.84 -15.85 8.46
N GLU A 27 -12.91 -16.23 7.75
CA GLU A 27 -13.59 -17.52 8.00
C GLU A 27 -13.01 -18.73 7.25
N GLY A 28 -11.86 -18.61 6.58
CA GLY A 28 -11.26 -19.78 5.92
C GLY A 28 -9.92 -19.54 5.25
N ALA A 29 -8.87 -19.32 6.03
CA ALA A 29 -7.53 -19.84 5.77
C ALA A 29 -6.56 -19.30 6.83
N GLU A 30 -6.21 -20.16 7.79
CA GLU A 30 -4.89 -20.16 8.38
C GLU A 30 -3.88 -20.53 7.28
N GLU A 31 -3.61 -19.63 6.33
CA GLU A 31 -2.48 -19.78 5.44
C GLU A 31 -1.63 -18.53 5.58
N GLU A 32 -0.45 -18.76 6.11
CA GLU A 32 0.74 -17.94 5.96
C GLU A 32 0.55 -16.92 4.83
N GLN A 33 0.65 -15.63 5.15
CA GLN A 33 0.90 -14.57 4.16
C GLN A 33 2.30 -14.79 3.55
N THR A 34 2.51 -15.94 2.90
CA THR A 34 3.60 -16.17 1.98
C THR A 34 3.27 -15.40 0.71
N VAL A 35 4.30 -14.76 0.19
CA VAL A 35 4.33 -14.01 -1.07
C VAL A 35 3.77 -14.82 -2.26
N GLU A 36 3.61 -16.13 -2.10
CA GLU A 36 3.01 -17.07 -3.05
C GLU A 36 1.49 -16.90 -3.23
N SER A 37 0.72 -16.69 -2.15
CA SER A 37 -0.74 -16.53 -2.26
C SER A 37 -1.13 -15.14 -2.81
N ALA A 38 -0.31 -14.12 -2.54
CA ALA A 38 -0.45 -12.80 -3.17
C ALA A 38 -0.27 -12.83 -4.69
N ASN A 39 0.49 -13.79 -5.22
CA ASN A 39 0.80 -13.91 -6.64
C ASN A 39 -0.41 -14.32 -7.50
N ASP A 40 -1.47 -14.89 -6.90
CA ASP A 40 -2.69 -15.26 -7.62
C ASP A 40 -3.81 -14.20 -7.54
N SER A 41 -3.56 -13.09 -6.83
CA SER A 41 -4.49 -11.96 -6.80
C SER A 41 -4.60 -11.30 -8.16
N TRP A 42 -5.83 -10.96 -8.58
CA TRP A 42 -6.11 -10.27 -9.85
C TRP A 42 -5.28 -8.98 -10.01
N VAL A 43 -4.98 -8.30 -8.90
CA VAL A 43 -4.15 -7.09 -8.86
C VAL A 43 -2.73 -7.41 -9.30
N VAL A 44 -2.15 -8.50 -8.79
CA VAL A 44 -0.79 -8.93 -9.15
C VAL A 44 -0.76 -9.44 -10.58
N ARG A 45 -1.82 -10.08 -11.08
CA ARG A 45 -1.92 -10.47 -12.49
C ARG A 45 -1.93 -9.28 -13.44
N VAL A 46 -2.79 -8.29 -13.20
CA VAL A 46 -2.85 -7.06 -14.02
C VAL A 46 -1.53 -6.29 -13.96
N LEU A 47 -0.93 -6.18 -12.77
CA LEU A 47 0.39 -5.55 -12.62
C LEU A 47 1.49 -6.37 -13.28
N SER A 48 1.43 -7.70 -13.26
CA SER A 48 2.40 -8.57 -13.93
C SER A 48 2.28 -8.51 -15.45
N GLU A 49 1.07 -8.32 -15.98
CA GLU A 49 0.86 -8.08 -17.41
C GLU A 49 1.36 -6.69 -17.81
N MET A 50 1.19 -5.68 -16.93
CA MET A 50 1.65 -4.32 -17.19
C MET A 50 3.17 -4.16 -17.05
N LEU A 51 3.80 -4.83 -16.08
CA LEU A 51 5.26 -4.81 -15.85
C LEU A 51 6.01 -5.86 -16.69
N GLY A 52 5.30 -6.86 -17.22
CA GLY A 52 5.83 -7.93 -18.07
C GLY A 52 6.95 -8.74 -17.40
N ASP A 53 7.98 -9.08 -18.18
CA ASP A 53 9.14 -9.89 -17.77
C ASP A 53 10.04 -9.23 -16.70
N ARG A 54 9.72 -8.02 -16.22
CA ARG A 54 10.49 -7.31 -15.19
C ARG A 54 10.02 -7.59 -13.77
N LEU A 55 8.91 -8.34 -13.61
CA LEU A 55 8.47 -8.80 -12.30
C LEU A 55 9.21 -10.08 -11.94
N ALA A 56 10.02 -10.05 -10.88
CA ALA A 56 10.72 -11.25 -10.41
C ALA A 56 9.69 -12.29 -9.93
N LYS A 57 9.51 -13.37 -10.71
CA LYS A 57 8.72 -14.53 -10.30
C LYS A 57 9.44 -15.20 -9.14
N ALA A 58 8.99 -14.90 -7.93
CA ALA A 58 9.15 -15.57 -6.62
C ALA A 58 10.14 -16.75 -6.47
N SER A 59 11.31 -16.72 -7.11
CA SER A 59 12.29 -17.79 -7.08
C SER A 59 13.42 -17.42 -6.13
N GLY A 60 13.14 -17.52 -4.84
CA GLY A 60 14.14 -17.87 -3.83
C GLY A 60 15.19 -16.84 -3.41
N VAL A 61 15.12 -15.56 -3.79
CA VAL A 61 16.13 -14.57 -3.39
C VAL A 61 15.52 -13.37 -2.66
N SER A 62 15.86 -13.29 -1.37
CA SER A 62 15.78 -12.13 -0.45
C SER A 62 14.43 -11.41 -0.36
N ASP A 63 13.63 -11.85 0.61
CA ASP A 63 12.32 -11.30 1.03
C ASP A 63 12.35 -9.82 1.52
N CYS A 64 13.51 -9.15 1.42
CA CYS A 64 13.75 -7.77 1.85
C CYS A 64 14.31 -6.86 0.75
N ALA A 65 14.63 -7.38 -0.44
CA ALA A 65 15.19 -6.56 -1.52
C ALA A 65 14.07 -5.95 -2.37
N PHE A 66 14.16 -4.66 -2.73
CA PHE A 66 13.20 -4.00 -3.64
C PHE A 66 13.45 -4.37 -5.11
N PHE A 67 14.72 -4.50 -5.48
CA PHE A 67 15.17 -4.82 -6.82
C PHE A 67 16.15 -5.99 -6.74
N VAL A 68 16.02 -6.94 -7.66
CA VAL A 68 16.92 -8.08 -7.81
C VAL A 68 17.40 -8.09 -9.25
N THR A 69 18.70 -8.29 -9.45
CA THR A 69 19.27 -8.42 -10.78
C THR A 69 19.35 -9.90 -11.15
N GLU A 70 18.45 -10.37 -12.00
CA GLU A 70 18.49 -11.73 -12.54
C GLU A 70 18.90 -11.69 -14.02
N GLY A 71 19.91 -12.49 -14.39
CA GLY A 71 20.34 -12.62 -15.80
C GLY A 71 20.77 -11.30 -16.46
N GLY A 72 21.27 -10.33 -15.70
CA GLY A 72 21.67 -9.02 -16.20
C GLY A 72 20.53 -8.01 -16.43
N LYS A 73 19.30 -8.35 -16.02
CA LYS A 73 18.14 -7.43 -16.03
C LYS A 73 17.77 -7.06 -14.60
N ILE A 74 17.39 -5.80 -14.38
CA ILE A 74 16.84 -5.34 -13.09
C ILE A 74 15.37 -5.74 -13.04
N CYS A 75 15.03 -6.60 -12.09
CA CYS A 75 13.69 -7.08 -11.82
C CYS A 75 13.18 -6.48 -10.49
N ILE A 76 11.88 -6.18 -10.42
CA ILE A 76 11.22 -5.67 -9.22
C ILE A 76 10.66 -6.86 -8.44
N THR A 77 10.88 -6.90 -7.13
CA THR A 77 10.31 -7.93 -6.26
C THR A 77 8.86 -7.61 -5.90
N MET A 78 8.12 -8.60 -5.40
CA MET A 78 6.76 -8.37 -4.89
C MET A 78 6.72 -7.36 -3.75
N VAL A 79 7.73 -7.36 -2.87
CA VAL A 79 7.89 -6.36 -1.80
C VAL A 79 8.10 -4.97 -2.40
N GLY A 80 8.92 -4.85 -3.46
CA GLY A 80 9.13 -3.57 -4.12
C GLY A 80 7.90 -3.05 -4.84
N LEU A 81 7.13 -3.95 -5.47
CA LEU A 81 5.84 -3.61 -6.08
C LEU A 81 4.82 -3.16 -5.04
N ALA A 82 4.67 -3.90 -3.94
CA ALA A 82 3.77 -3.55 -2.85
C ALA A 82 4.12 -2.18 -2.24
N CYS A 83 5.40 -1.91 -2.03
CA CYS A 83 5.86 -0.61 -1.54
C CYS A 83 5.61 0.51 -2.55
N ALA A 84 5.82 0.27 -3.85
CA ALA A 84 5.52 1.24 -4.89
C ALA A 84 4.02 1.58 -4.93
N CYS A 85 3.15 0.57 -4.81
CA CYS A 85 1.71 0.76 -4.69
C CYS A 85 1.34 1.55 -3.43
N LEU A 86 1.95 1.24 -2.29
CA LEU A 86 1.71 1.98 -1.04
C LEU A 86 2.14 3.43 -1.14
N ILE A 87 3.29 3.73 -1.76
CA ILE A 87 3.71 5.11 -2.02
C ILE A 87 2.71 5.81 -2.94
N ALA A 88 2.26 5.16 -4.01
CA ALA A 88 1.27 5.72 -4.93
C ALA A 88 -0.05 6.04 -4.22
N VAL A 89 -0.58 5.11 -3.41
CA VAL A 89 -1.78 5.33 -2.59
C VAL A 89 -1.55 6.46 -1.58
N ASN A 90 -0.38 6.49 -0.92
CA ASN A 90 -0.06 7.55 0.03
C ASN A 90 -0.03 8.92 -0.64
N VAL A 91 0.54 9.06 -1.84
CA VAL A 91 0.50 10.31 -2.61
C VAL A 91 -0.93 10.70 -2.98
N VAL A 92 -1.76 9.75 -3.41
CA VAL A 92 -3.17 10.03 -3.75
C VAL A 92 -3.97 10.49 -2.53
N LEU A 93 -3.84 9.78 -1.40
CA LEU A 93 -4.50 10.15 -0.14
C LEU A 93 -3.98 11.46 0.42
N ASP A 94 -2.70 11.74 0.25
CA ASP A 94 -2.06 12.94 0.77
C ASP A 94 -2.50 14.21 0.02
N ILE A 95 -2.97 14.10 -1.23
CA ILE A 95 -3.57 15.24 -1.94
C ILE A 95 -4.81 15.76 -1.20
N ASP A 96 -5.72 14.89 -0.77
CA ASP A 96 -6.92 15.30 -0.02
C ASP A 96 -6.56 15.86 1.36
N VAL A 97 -5.59 15.24 2.04
CA VAL A 97 -5.12 15.66 3.36
C VAL A 97 -4.38 17.00 3.28
N THR A 98 -3.55 17.23 2.27
CA THR A 98 -2.82 18.51 2.08
C THR A 98 -3.77 19.65 1.73
N LEU A 99 -4.76 19.42 0.87
CA LEU A 99 -5.80 20.42 0.61
C LEU A 99 -6.57 20.79 1.88
N THR A 100 -6.92 19.80 2.71
CA THR A 100 -7.59 20.03 4.00
C THR A 100 -6.70 20.78 4.98
N LYS A 101 -5.40 20.43 5.05
CA LYS A 101 -4.40 21.11 5.88
C LYS A 101 -4.24 22.57 5.47
N ILE A 102 -4.21 22.88 4.17
CA ILE A 102 -4.07 24.25 3.66
C ILE A 102 -5.30 25.10 4.00
N ASP A 103 -6.49 24.52 3.95
CA ASP A 103 -7.75 25.20 4.32
C ASP A 103 -7.82 25.53 5.82
N HIS A 104 -7.33 24.62 6.68
CA HIS A 104 -7.38 24.80 8.14
C HIS A 104 -6.16 25.53 8.74
N LEU A 105 -5.01 25.58 8.05
CA LEU A 105 -3.75 26.19 8.53
C LEU A 105 -3.23 27.23 7.53
N PRO A 106 -3.92 28.37 7.36
CA PRO A 106 -3.48 29.41 6.44
C PRO A 106 -2.10 29.95 6.83
N GLY A 107 -1.19 30.00 5.85
CA GLY A 107 0.19 30.51 6.02
C GLY A 107 1.24 29.47 6.44
N GLN A 108 0.88 28.18 6.59
CA GLN A 108 1.80 27.09 6.96
C GLN A 108 1.98 26.04 5.85
N GLU A 109 1.83 26.44 4.59
CA GLU A 109 1.87 25.55 3.41
C GLU A 109 3.17 24.73 3.33
N TYR A 110 4.32 25.35 3.63
CA TYR A 110 5.62 24.66 3.63
C TYR A 110 5.72 23.58 4.71
N VAL A 111 5.12 23.80 5.88
CA VAL A 111 5.09 22.80 6.97
C VAL A 111 4.17 21.64 6.59
N CYS A 112 3.04 21.94 5.95
CA CYS A 112 2.10 20.92 5.48
C CYS A 112 2.73 20.04 4.39
N ALA A 113 3.38 20.64 3.39
CA ALA A 113 4.04 19.92 2.31
C ALA A 113 5.26 19.12 2.77
N SER A 114 6.07 19.67 3.68
CA SER A 114 7.25 18.94 4.21
C SER A 114 6.86 17.76 5.10
N SER A 115 5.82 17.88 5.93
CA SER A 115 5.28 16.77 6.72
C SER A 115 4.80 15.62 5.85
N SER A 116 4.14 15.95 4.74
CA SER A 116 3.66 14.99 3.75
C SER A 116 4.81 14.30 2.99
N ALA A 117 5.82 15.07 2.55
CA ALA A 117 7.01 14.50 1.93
C ALA A 117 7.77 13.54 2.88
N LEU A 118 7.88 13.90 4.16
CA LEU A 118 8.48 13.02 5.18
C LEU A 118 7.66 11.73 5.38
N ALA A 119 6.33 11.82 5.36
CA ALA A 119 5.47 10.64 5.46
C ALA A 119 5.68 9.67 4.28
N VAL A 120 5.80 10.18 3.06
CA VAL A 120 6.12 9.37 1.87
C VAL A 120 7.49 8.71 2.01
N MET A 121 8.50 9.44 2.49
CA MET A 121 9.85 8.88 2.70
C MET A 121 9.91 7.81 3.78
N ALA A 122 9.07 7.91 4.82
CA ALA A 122 8.99 6.91 5.90
C ALA A 122 8.13 5.69 5.54
N THR A 123 7.35 5.74 4.46
CA THR A 123 6.41 4.68 4.06
C THR A 123 7.08 3.32 3.81
N PRO A 124 8.24 3.23 3.12
CA PRO A 124 8.93 1.94 2.91
C PRO A 124 9.38 1.28 4.22
N ASP A 125 9.91 2.06 5.16
CA ASP A 125 10.35 1.53 6.46
C ASP A 125 9.16 1.08 7.30
N LEU A 126 8.07 1.85 7.26
CA LEU A 126 6.84 1.52 7.95
C LEU A 126 6.20 0.24 7.39
N TYR A 127 6.32 -0.03 6.09
CA TYR A 127 5.86 -1.28 5.48
C TYR A 127 6.55 -2.51 6.09
N PHE A 128 7.88 -2.50 6.22
CA PHE A 128 8.62 -3.61 6.83
C PHE A 128 8.27 -3.82 8.30
N ILE A 129 8.06 -2.73 9.04
CA ILE A 129 7.65 -2.77 10.44
C ILE A 129 6.22 -3.33 10.55
N ALA A 130 5.29 -2.82 9.74
CA ALA A 130 3.90 -3.25 9.72
C ALA A 130 3.79 -4.74 9.38
N ARG A 131 4.53 -5.22 8.37
CA ARG A 131 4.59 -6.65 8.01
C ARG A 131 4.99 -7.53 9.19
N LYS A 132 6.03 -7.13 9.94
CA LYS A 132 6.45 -7.84 11.17
C LYS A 132 5.42 -7.76 12.29
N LEU A 133 4.69 -6.64 12.38
CA LEU A 133 3.68 -6.43 13.40
C LEU A 133 2.42 -7.27 13.15
N PHE A 134 1.97 -7.38 11.89
CA PHE A 134 0.89 -8.27 11.48
C PHE A 134 1.23 -9.74 11.71
N ALA A 135 2.46 -10.15 11.43
CA ALA A 135 2.93 -11.51 11.71
C ALA A 135 2.94 -11.83 13.23
N LYS A 136 3.04 -10.81 14.08
CA LYS A 136 3.07 -10.97 15.55
C LYS A 136 1.69 -10.82 16.21
N PHE A 137 0.80 -10.02 15.64
CA PHE A 137 -0.49 -9.68 16.24
C PHE A 137 -1.65 -9.95 15.27
N VAL A 138 -2.28 -11.11 15.42
CA VAL A 138 -3.44 -11.55 14.61
C VAL A 138 -4.63 -10.58 14.72
N GLY A 139 -4.83 -9.95 15.88
CA GLY A 139 -5.89 -8.96 16.10
C GLY A 139 -5.65 -7.58 15.47
N LEU A 140 -4.44 -7.29 14.97
CA LEU A 140 -4.12 -5.97 14.40
C LEU A 140 -4.91 -5.69 13.12
N LYS A 141 -5.18 -6.74 12.33
CA LYS A 141 -6.01 -6.69 11.10
C LYS A 141 -7.41 -6.14 11.40
N HIS A 142 -8.02 -6.60 12.49
CA HIS A 142 -9.33 -6.14 12.95
C HIS A 142 -9.29 -4.71 13.49
N GLY A 143 -8.23 -4.34 14.23
CA GLY A 143 -8.06 -2.97 14.72
C GLY A 143 -7.97 -1.94 13.59
N ILE A 144 -7.26 -2.27 12.51
CA ILE A 144 -7.13 -1.39 11.33
C ILE A 144 -8.45 -1.30 10.57
N ALA A 145 -9.19 -2.40 10.45
CA ALA A 145 -10.50 -2.39 9.80
C ALA A 145 -11.57 -1.57 10.56
N VAL A 146 -11.39 -1.34 11.87
CA VAL A 146 -12.27 -0.45 12.65
C VAL A 146 -11.91 1.03 12.46
N VAL A 147 -10.66 1.34 12.13
CA VAL A 147 -10.19 2.71 11.90
C VAL A 147 -10.52 3.19 10.48
N LEU A 148 -10.51 2.27 9.51
CA LEU A 148 -10.90 2.51 8.11
C LEU A 148 -12.42 2.65 7.97
#